data_AF-A0AAP8U728-F1
#
_entry.id   AF-A0AAP8U728-F1
#
_cell.length_a   1.000
_cell.length_b   1.000
_cell.length_c   1.000
_cell.angle_alpha   90.00
_cell.angle_beta   90.00
_cell.angle_gamma   90.00
#
_symmetry.space_group_name_H-M   'P 1'
#
loop_
_entity.id
_entity.type
_entity.pdbx_description
1 polymer ?
#
loop_
_entity_poly.entity_id
_entity_poly.type
_entity_poly.pdbx_seq_one_letter_code
_entity_poly.pdbx_strand_id
1 'polypeptide(L)'
;MEFKFEQSKLYNYLGKELVGELKRTKAYIAGGAITSLFCNRDINDLDIYFRNEESMIHFLELLWDETNSYVVSLTKKSILLLKNNLHIQLIHDRMYESPKEIFKAFDFTVCMGCYDFATESFILHEDFLRHNAQRQLTFNPDTLYPVVSALRVQKYEDKGYKISKTEFLKIMLSCMRLEINSYEELKNHLGGMYGINLDKAFDETKEFSLEDAIIQISSLFHHESYFVKPVQIEFTNLDDIITQISKTPIKYIELKNKFYKIKSDGTLTKIHKKPENGIEVDKGEYFADKKLYKFVEKKDGRYFSYYDKDFEYTIGAEIQPKNDYLYFGFIEDVFDFSYKDRSNRVLLEALALPSSIKEYNDIAFLIEKCEILREVPEEEYKRFIEDSEINWGG
;
A
#
# COMPACT_ATOMS: atom_id res chain seq x y z
N MET A 1 21.23 -0.76 29.55
CA MET A 1 20.76 0.58 29.94
C MET A 1 19.29 0.65 29.55
N GLU A 2 18.40 0.98 30.48
CA GLU A 2 16.96 0.97 30.22
C GLU A 2 16.54 2.40 29.81
N PHE A 3 16.35 2.65 28.51
CA PHE A 3 16.08 3.97 27.93
C PHE A 3 14.61 4.42 28.12
N LYS A 4 14.13 4.41 29.37
CA LYS A 4 12.72 4.70 29.71
C LYS A 4 12.30 6.12 29.39
N PHE A 5 13.21 7.07 29.54
CA PHE A 5 12.94 8.48 29.26
C PHE A 5 12.71 8.70 27.76
N GLU A 6 13.59 8.16 26.92
CA GLU A 6 13.49 8.21 25.46
C GLU A 6 12.24 7.49 24.96
N GLN A 7 11.90 6.34 25.55
CA GLN A 7 10.66 5.62 25.26
C GLN A 7 9.43 6.48 25.56
N SER A 8 9.39 7.11 26.73
CA SER A 8 8.27 7.98 27.13
C SER A 8 8.13 9.17 26.19
N LYS A 9 9.26 9.77 25.78
CA LYS A 9 9.29 10.88 24.82
C LYS A 9 8.79 10.44 23.44
N LEU A 10 9.20 9.27 22.96
CA LEU A 10 8.71 8.69 21.71
C LEU A 10 7.20 8.44 21.76
N TYR A 11 6.70 7.86 22.84
CA TYR A 11 5.26 7.56 23.00
C TYR A 11 4.42 8.82 23.05
N ASN A 12 4.90 9.86 23.72
CA ASN A 12 4.22 11.15 23.73
C ASN A 12 4.19 11.79 22.34
N TYR A 13 5.28 11.68 21.57
CA TYR A 13 5.35 12.20 20.21
C TYR A 13 4.37 11.49 19.26
N LEU A 14 4.28 10.16 19.35
CA LEU A 14 3.44 9.34 18.48
C LEU A 14 1.95 9.42 18.86
N GLY A 15 1.63 9.61 20.14
CA GLY A 15 0.28 9.52 20.65
C GLY A 15 -0.19 8.08 20.85
N LYS A 16 -1.23 7.90 21.67
CA LYS A 16 -1.71 6.60 22.14
C LYS A 16 -2.20 5.68 21.01
N GLU A 17 -2.89 6.25 20.02
CA GLU A 17 -3.47 5.52 18.89
C GLU A 17 -2.37 4.87 18.03
N LEU A 18 -1.45 5.69 17.51
CA LEU A 18 -0.34 5.25 16.67
C LEU A 18 0.59 4.28 17.40
N VAL A 19 0.85 4.48 18.70
CA VAL A 19 1.58 3.49 19.51
C VAL A 19 0.84 2.14 19.54
N GLY A 20 -0.48 2.14 19.67
CA GLY A 20 -1.29 0.93 19.63
C GLY A 20 -1.21 0.19 18.29
N GLU A 21 -1.29 0.94 17.18
CA GLU A 21 -1.16 0.41 15.82
C GLU A 21 0.22 -0.22 15.59
N LEU A 22 1.29 0.52 15.94
CA LEU A 22 2.69 0.05 15.82
C LEU A 22 2.96 -1.20 16.66
N LYS A 23 2.35 -1.32 17.85
CA LYS A 23 2.43 -2.53 18.69
C LYS A 23 1.71 -3.71 18.06
N ARG A 24 0.48 -3.52 17.56
CA ARG A 24 -0.30 -4.59 16.91
C ARG A 24 0.45 -5.19 15.72
N THR A 25 1.08 -4.34 14.92
CA THR A 25 1.78 -4.74 13.70
C THR A 25 3.24 -5.12 13.95
N LYS A 26 3.72 -4.99 15.20
CA LYS A 26 5.12 -5.25 15.56
C LYS A 26 6.04 -4.51 14.58
N ALA A 27 5.81 -3.22 14.40
CA ALA A 27 6.62 -2.40 13.49
C ALA A 27 7.93 -1.98 14.15
N TYR A 28 8.81 -1.37 13.35
CA TYR A 28 10.01 -0.69 13.81
C TYR A 28 9.95 0.79 13.44
N ILE A 29 10.46 1.65 14.31
CA ILE A 29 10.86 3.02 13.94
C ILE A 29 12.39 3.08 13.97
N ALA A 30 13.02 3.50 12.88
CA ALA A 30 14.47 3.52 12.79
C ALA A 30 15.00 4.80 12.13
N GLY A 31 16.32 4.96 12.11
CA GLY A 31 16.96 6.02 11.33
C GLY A 31 16.92 7.38 12.01
N GLY A 32 16.63 8.42 11.23
CA GLY A 32 16.76 9.81 11.64
C GLY A 32 15.87 10.19 12.82
N ALA A 33 14.68 9.58 12.94
CA ALA A 33 13.77 9.80 14.07
C ALA A 33 14.42 9.41 15.40
N ILE A 34 15.08 8.24 15.44
CA ILE A 34 15.79 7.76 16.63
C ILE A 34 17.01 8.65 16.92
N THR A 35 17.76 9.06 15.90
CA THR A 35 18.86 10.03 16.06
C THR A 35 18.37 11.33 16.68
N SER A 36 17.27 11.90 16.17
CA SER A 36 16.68 13.14 16.70
C SER A 36 16.22 12.97 18.15
N LEU A 37 15.56 11.86 18.47
CA LEU A 37 15.09 11.53 19.82
C LEU A 37 16.24 11.59 20.84
N PHE A 38 17.33 10.84 20.58
CA PHE A 38 18.49 10.75 21.46
C PHE A 38 19.36 12.02 21.47
N CYS A 39 19.33 12.82 20.40
CA CYS A 39 20.08 14.08 20.32
C CYS A 39 19.26 15.30 20.80
N ASN A 40 18.05 15.10 21.32
CA ASN A 40 17.10 16.14 21.69
C ASN A 40 16.86 17.18 20.57
N ARG A 41 16.59 16.68 19.36
CA ARG A 41 16.18 17.47 18.19
C ARG A 41 14.76 17.11 17.79
N ASP A 42 14.15 17.97 16.99
CA ASP A 42 12.83 17.69 16.42
C ASP A 42 12.90 16.50 15.46
N ILE A 43 11.84 15.70 15.49
CA ILE A 43 11.62 14.59 14.55
C ILE A 43 10.89 15.19 13.35
N ASN A 44 11.47 15.06 12.16
CA ASN A 44 10.86 15.60 10.93
C ASN A 44 9.95 14.57 10.28
N ASP A 45 10.49 13.37 10.04
CA ASP A 45 9.82 12.27 9.37
C ASP A 45 9.97 10.99 10.21
N LEU A 46 8.94 10.14 10.21
CA LEU A 46 8.94 8.84 10.86
C LEU A 46 9.15 7.72 9.84
N ASP A 47 10.37 7.20 9.75
CA ASP A 47 10.66 6.03 8.94
C ASP A 47 10.22 4.75 9.68
N ILE A 48 9.15 4.12 9.17
CA ILE A 48 8.57 2.88 9.71
C ILE A 48 8.95 1.70 8.81
N TYR A 49 9.43 0.63 9.45
CA TYR A 49 9.83 -0.62 8.81
C TYR A 49 9.02 -1.79 9.34
N PHE A 50 8.84 -2.82 8.52
CA PHE A 50 8.03 -3.99 8.84
C PHE A 50 8.80 -5.30 8.70
N ARG A 51 8.37 -6.30 9.48
CA ARG A 51 8.93 -7.65 9.47
C ARG A 51 8.50 -8.46 8.26
N ASN A 52 7.27 -8.20 7.80
CA ASN A 52 6.67 -8.84 6.65
C ASN A 52 5.63 -7.89 6.04
N GLU A 53 5.24 -8.23 4.82
CA GLU A 53 4.28 -7.48 4.02
C GLU A 53 2.89 -7.42 4.65
N GLU A 54 2.42 -8.52 5.25
CA GLU A 54 1.13 -8.60 5.94
C GLU A 54 1.03 -7.57 7.08
N SER A 55 2.09 -7.44 7.89
CA SER A 55 2.12 -6.47 8.99
C SER A 55 2.11 -5.02 8.50
N MET A 56 2.72 -4.76 7.34
CA MET A 56 2.69 -3.45 6.70
C MET A 56 1.29 -3.11 6.17
N ILE A 57 0.67 -4.05 5.46
CA ILE A 57 -0.70 -3.90 4.94
C ILE A 57 -1.68 -3.69 6.09
N HIS A 58 -1.58 -4.50 7.14
CA HIS A 58 -2.40 -4.35 8.33
C HIS A 58 -2.18 -3.00 9.03
N PHE A 59 -0.94 -2.51 9.07
CA PHE A 59 -0.67 -1.17 9.59
C PHE A 59 -1.32 -0.08 8.75
N LEU A 60 -1.24 -0.19 7.43
CA LEU A 60 -1.90 0.72 6.51
C LEU A 60 -3.42 0.73 6.70
N GLU A 61 -4.04 -0.44 6.82
CA GLU A 61 -5.48 -0.59 7.11
C GLU A 61 -5.88 0.08 8.42
N LEU A 62 -5.10 -0.10 9.49
CA LEU A 62 -5.36 0.53 10.78
C LEU A 62 -5.16 2.05 10.72
N LEU A 63 -4.16 2.52 9.98
CA LEU A 63 -3.79 3.93 9.91
C LEU A 63 -4.73 4.72 8.99
N TRP A 64 -5.27 4.06 7.96
CA TRP A 64 -6.09 4.68 6.94
C TRP A 64 -7.42 5.18 7.50
N ASP A 65 -7.67 6.46 7.29
CA ASP A 65 -8.92 7.13 7.57
C ASP A 65 -9.22 7.97 6.34
N GLU A 66 -10.32 7.65 5.64
CA GLU A 66 -10.72 8.33 4.39
C GLU A 66 -10.90 9.85 4.57
N THR A 67 -11.05 10.33 5.81
CA THR A 67 -11.23 11.74 6.13
C THR A 67 -9.95 12.47 6.56
N ASN A 68 -8.94 11.75 7.07
CA ASN A 68 -7.78 12.36 7.73
C ASN A 68 -6.40 11.83 7.30
N SER A 69 -6.35 10.84 6.41
CA SER A 69 -5.10 10.27 5.91
C SER A 69 -4.88 10.65 4.44
N TYR A 70 -3.73 11.27 4.16
CA TYR A 70 -3.36 11.70 2.81
C TYR A 70 -2.04 11.07 2.37
N VAL A 71 -2.02 10.44 1.20
CA VAL A 71 -0.76 10.02 0.56
C VAL A 71 -0.12 11.24 -0.09
N VAL A 72 1.04 11.64 0.41
CA VAL A 72 1.82 12.75 -0.15
C VAL A 72 2.68 12.28 -1.32
N SER A 73 3.21 11.06 -1.22
CA SER A 73 4.05 10.47 -2.26
C SER A 73 4.01 8.95 -2.17
N LEU A 74 4.00 8.30 -3.33
CA LEU A 74 4.24 6.87 -3.47
C LEU A 74 5.40 6.66 -4.45
N THR A 75 6.39 5.89 -4.03
CA THR A 75 7.56 5.54 -4.84
C THR A 75 7.73 4.02 -4.84
N LYS A 76 8.64 3.48 -5.66
CA LYS A 76 8.99 2.05 -5.59
C LYS A 76 9.53 1.62 -4.21
N LYS A 77 9.98 2.56 -3.37
CA LYS A 77 10.66 2.26 -2.10
C LYS A 77 9.88 2.61 -0.83
N SER A 78 9.04 3.63 -0.91
CA SER A 78 8.33 4.13 0.26
C SER A 78 7.04 4.86 -0.08
N ILE A 79 6.14 4.86 0.89
CA ILE A 79 4.91 5.67 0.93
C ILE A 79 5.11 6.77 1.97
N LEU A 80 4.87 8.03 1.61
CA LEU A 80 4.79 9.12 2.56
C LEU A 80 3.32 9.47 2.81
N LEU A 81 2.89 9.32 4.05
CA LEU A 81 1.54 9.61 4.54
C LEU A 81 1.59 10.83 5.46
N LEU A 82 0.55 11.66 5.39
CA LEU A 82 0.29 12.73 6.34
C LEU A 82 -0.94 12.33 7.18
N LYS A 83 -0.75 12.12 8.49
CA LYS A 83 -1.83 11.90 9.47
C LYS A 83 -1.61 12.83 10.65
N ASN A 84 -2.57 13.70 10.97
CA ASN A 84 -2.50 14.63 12.11
C ASN A 84 -1.19 15.46 12.17
N ASN A 85 -0.74 15.98 11.02
CA ASN A 85 0.54 16.68 10.83
C ASN A 85 1.82 15.85 11.03
N LEU A 86 1.71 14.54 11.28
CA LEU A 86 2.86 13.64 11.28
C LEU A 86 3.14 13.16 9.86
N HIS A 87 4.39 13.33 9.44
CA HIS A 87 4.94 12.72 8.24
C HIS A 87 5.36 11.29 8.55
N ILE A 88 4.55 10.33 8.12
CA ILE A 88 4.75 8.90 8.33
C ILE A 88 5.25 8.29 7.03
N GLN A 89 6.48 7.81 7.02
CA GLN A 89 7.09 7.19 5.85
C GLN A 89 7.16 5.67 6.04
N LEU A 90 6.37 4.93 5.25
CA LEU A 90 6.40 3.46 5.25
C LEU A 90 7.43 2.98 4.24
N ILE A 91 8.47 2.29 4.71
CA ILE A 91 9.50 1.72 3.85
C ILE A 91 9.05 0.31 3.41
N HIS A 92 8.88 0.12 2.10
CA HIS A 92 8.32 -1.13 1.54
C HIS A 92 9.19 -1.78 0.44
N ASP A 93 10.35 -1.19 0.12
CA ASP A 93 11.32 -1.81 -0.80
C ASP A 93 11.82 -3.15 -0.26
N ARG A 94 11.88 -3.33 1.07
CA ARG A 94 12.33 -4.54 1.77
C ARG A 94 11.59 -4.73 3.08
N MET A 95 11.48 -5.99 3.49
CA MET A 95 11.00 -6.39 4.81
C MET A 95 12.19 -6.87 5.63
N TYR A 96 12.17 -6.63 6.94
CA TYR A 96 13.32 -6.83 7.81
C TYR A 96 12.93 -7.67 9.01
N GLU A 97 13.43 -8.89 9.10
CA GLU A 97 13.11 -9.77 10.22
C GLU A 97 13.72 -9.24 11.53
N SER A 98 14.86 -8.53 11.42
CA SER A 98 15.56 -7.97 12.58
C SER A 98 16.08 -6.54 12.37
N PRO A 99 16.22 -5.73 13.45
CA PRO A 99 16.83 -4.40 13.38
C PRO A 99 18.26 -4.39 12.82
N LYS A 100 19.01 -5.48 12.97
CA LYS A 100 20.38 -5.59 12.45
C LYS A 100 20.42 -5.55 10.93
N GLU A 101 19.40 -6.09 10.26
CA GLU A 101 19.29 -6.04 8.81
C GLU A 101 18.97 -4.63 8.31
N ILE A 102 18.14 -3.89 9.06
CA ILE A 102 17.87 -2.47 8.80
C ILE A 102 19.18 -1.67 8.84
N PHE A 103 20.03 -1.91 9.86
CA PHE A 103 21.29 -1.18 9.98
C PHE A 103 22.26 -1.43 8.83
N LYS A 104 22.29 -2.64 8.27
CA LYS A 104 23.11 -2.92 7.07
C LYS A 104 22.73 -2.03 5.88
N ALA A 105 21.45 -1.67 5.77
CA ALA A 105 20.96 -0.81 4.70
C ALA A 105 21.26 0.69 4.94
N PHE A 106 21.64 1.09 6.14
CA PHE A 106 21.88 2.49 6.48
C PHE A 106 23.27 2.98 6.07
N ASP A 107 23.36 4.27 5.77
CA ASP A 107 24.56 4.96 5.30
C ASP A 107 25.56 5.27 6.42
N PHE A 108 25.08 5.74 7.57
CA PHE A 108 25.92 6.21 8.67
C PHE A 108 25.49 5.60 9.99
N THR A 109 26.49 5.24 10.80
CA THR A 109 26.31 4.70 12.17
C THR A 109 25.45 5.58 13.06
N VAL A 110 25.45 6.91 12.85
CA VAL A 110 24.63 7.86 13.62
C VAL A 110 23.13 7.72 13.38
N CYS A 111 22.73 7.01 12.33
CA CYS A 111 21.34 6.67 12.00
C CYS A 111 20.99 5.23 12.40
N MET A 112 21.95 4.42 12.85
CA MET A 112 21.73 3.00 13.21
C MET A 112 21.17 2.86 14.62
N GLY A 113 20.01 3.46 14.83
CA GLY A 113 19.17 3.28 15.99
C GLY A 113 17.77 2.86 15.55
N CYS A 114 17.14 1.98 16.33
CA CYS A 114 15.82 1.43 16.07
C CYS A 114 15.07 1.27 17.40
N TYR A 115 13.78 1.55 17.40
CA TYR A 115 12.85 1.14 18.44
C TYR A 115 11.97 0.01 17.90
N ASP A 116 11.97 -1.13 18.60
CA ASP A 116 11.19 -2.30 18.24
C ASP A 116 9.91 -2.38 19.08
N PHE A 117 8.75 -2.28 18.42
CA PHE A 117 7.45 -2.35 19.11
C PHE A 117 7.05 -3.77 19.52
N ALA A 118 7.73 -4.82 19.05
CA ALA A 118 7.49 -6.18 19.51
C ALA A 118 8.12 -6.45 20.88
N THR A 119 9.33 -5.92 21.10
CA THR A 119 10.09 -6.09 22.36
C THR A 119 10.02 -4.87 23.26
N GLU A 120 9.47 -3.76 22.76
CA GLU A 120 9.39 -2.45 23.41
C GLU A 120 10.75 -1.94 23.90
N SER A 121 11.77 -2.11 23.05
CA SER A 121 13.16 -1.80 23.40
C SER A 121 13.87 -1.04 22.29
N PHE A 122 14.88 -0.26 22.68
CA PHE A 122 15.81 0.34 21.72
C PHE A 122 16.93 -0.63 21.40
N ILE A 123 17.16 -0.84 20.11
CA ILE A 123 18.32 -1.53 19.56
C ILE A 123 19.18 -0.46 18.91
N LEU A 124 20.42 -0.32 19.36
CA LEU A 124 21.36 0.69 18.87
C LEU A 124 22.63 -0.02 18.38
N HIS A 125 23.24 0.50 17.31
CA HIS A 125 24.61 0.13 16.96
C HIS A 125 25.55 0.50 18.12
N GLU A 126 26.59 -0.30 18.37
CA GLU A 126 27.51 -0.11 19.52
C GLU A 126 28.11 1.30 19.56
N ASP A 127 28.42 1.85 18.39
CA ASP A 127 28.98 3.19 18.23
C ASP A 127 27.94 4.31 18.06
N PHE A 128 26.64 3.99 18.02
CA PHE A 128 25.57 4.96 17.73
C PHE A 128 25.63 6.17 18.68
N LEU A 129 25.71 5.90 19.98
CA LEU A 129 25.74 6.97 21.00
C LEU A 129 27.05 7.76 20.94
N ARG A 130 28.19 7.08 20.78
CA ARG A 130 29.51 7.71 20.71
C ARG A 130 29.61 8.67 19.51
N HIS A 131 29.26 8.20 18.32
CA HIS A 131 29.34 9.00 17.10
C HIS A 131 28.33 10.16 17.10
N ASN A 132 27.13 9.97 17.67
CA ASN A 132 26.17 11.05 17.85
C ASN A 132 26.66 12.13 18.83
N ALA A 133 27.23 11.71 19.98
CA ALA A 133 27.78 12.63 20.97
C ALA A 133 28.96 13.45 20.43
N GLN A 134 29.80 12.83 19.60
CA GLN A 134 30.96 13.47 18.98
C GLN A 134 30.62 14.25 17.70
N ARG A 135 29.37 14.16 17.23
CA ARG A 135 28.96 14.70 15.91
C ARG A 135 29.86 14.18 14.78
N GLN A 136 30.22 12.90 14.83
CA GLN A 136 31.09 12.25 13.86
C GLN A 136 30.27 11.39 12.89
N LEU A 137 30.44 11.58 11.58
CA LEU A 137 29.92 10.68 10.57
C LEU A 137 30.94 9.57 10.30
N THR A 138 30.52 8.35 10.60
CA THR A 138 31.25 7.12 10.25
C THR A 138 30.38 6.33 9.29
N PHE A 139 30.93 6.07 8.10
CA PHE A 139 30.23 5.49 6.96
C PHE A 139 30.16 3.98 7.05
N ASN A 140 29.01 3.43 6.67
CA ASN A 140 28.79 2.00 6.53
C ASN A 140 29.05 1.57 5.08
N PRO A 141 30.12 0.80 4.82
CA PRO A 141 30.45 0.35 3.47
C PRO A 141 29.45 -0.66 2.89
N ASP A 142 28.59 -1.26 3.72
CA ASP A 142 27.57 -2.23 3.30
C ASP A 142 26.28 -1.58 2.78
N THR A 143 26.18 -0.25 2.80
CA THR A 143 25.01 0.46 2.26
C THR A 143 24.81 0.14 0.77
N LEU A 144 23.55 0.05 0.38
CA LEU A 144 23.14 -0.19 -1.01
C LEU A 144 23.20 1.08 -1.87
N TYR A 145 23.34 2.25 -1.23
CA TYR A 145 23.19 3.55 -1.86
C TYR A 145 24.38 4.47 -1.57
N PRO A 146 25.61 4.12 -1.99
CA PRO A 146 26.80 4.92 -1.67
C PRO A 146 26.79 6.29 -2.36
N VAL A 147 26.17 6.43 -3.54
CA VAL A 147 26.01 7.74 -4.22
C VAL A 147 25.12 8.67 -3.38
N VAL A 148 23.95 8.21 -2.94
CA VAL A 148 23.06 8.98 -2.04
C VAL A 148 23.76 9.29 -0.72
N SER A 149 24.58 8.36 -0.21
CA SER A 149 25.36 8.58 1.02
C SER A 149 26.32 9.76 0.88
N ALA A 150 27.00 9.89 -0.27
CA ALA A 150 27.88 11.03 -0.56
C ALA A 150 27.13 12.36 -0.49
N LEU A 151 25.92 12.41 -1.04
CA LEU A 151 25.08 13.61 -1.05
C LEU A 151 24.51 13.93 0.33
N ARG A 152 24.21 12.89 1.14
CA ARG A 152 23.74 13.05 2.51
C ARG A 152 24.83 13.60 3.44
N VAL A 153 26.13 13.51 3.08
CA VAL A 153 27.22 14.14 3.86
C VAL A 153 26.91 15.61 4.10
N GLN A 154 26.62 16.39 3.06
CA GLN A 154 26.32 17.82 3.18
C GLN A 154 25.15 18.06 4.15
N LYS A 155 24.06 17.30 3.99
CA LYS A 155 22.89 17.36 4.88
C LYS A 155 23.25 17.15 6.36
N TYR A 156 24.16 16.23 6.65
CA TYR A 156 24.60 15.98 8.03
C TYR A 156 25.64 16.99 8.51
N GLU A 157 26.48 17.53 7.62
CA GLU A 157 27.38 18.64 7.94
C GLU A 157 26.58 19.90 8.30
N ASP A 158 25.50 20.21 7.57
CA ASP A 158 24.57 21.30 7.90
C ASP A 158 23.90 21.08 9.27
N LYS A 159 23.74 19.81 9.68
CA LYS A 159 23.27 19.40 11.00
C LYS A 159 24.37 19.40 12.07
N GLY A 160 25.57 19.90 11.75
CA GLY A 160 26.71 20.05 12.65
C GLY A 160 27.57 18.80 12.81
N TYR A 161 27.37 17.76 12.00
CA TYR A 161 28.27 16.61 11.98
C TYR A 161 29.52 16.88 11.15
N LYS A 162 30.56 16.07 11.32
CA LYS A 162 31.78 16.12 10.54
C LYS A 162 32.14 14.73 10.05
N ILE A 163 32.56 14.64 8.79
CA ILE A 163 33.13 13.42 8.21
C ILE A 163 34.65 13.57 8.12
N SER A 164 35.39 12.49 8.37
CA SER A 164 36.84 12.49 8.15
C SER A 164 37.16 12.22 6.67
N LYS A 165 38.36 12.60 6.22
CA LYS A 165 38.85 12.27 4.86
C LYS A 165 38.81 10.77 4.60
N THR A 166 39.15 9.96 5.60
CA THR A 166 39.16 8.49 5.49
C THR A 166 37.75 7.94 5.33
N GLU A 167 36.77 8.45 6.08
CA GLU A 167 35.37 8.02 5.95
C GLU A 167 34.79 8.46 4.60
N PHE A 168 35.11 9.66 4.14
CA PHE A 168 34.70 10.10 2.81
C PHE A 168 35.35 9.27 1.70
N LEU A 169 36.63 8.89 1.85
CA LEU A 169 37.30 7.98 0.91
C LEU A 169 36.59 6.62 0.82
N LYS A 170 36.08 6.08 1.95
CA LYS A 170 35.27 4.85 1.91
C LYS A 170 34.02 5.01 1.07
N ILE A 171 33.33 6.15 1.13
CA ILE A 171 32.17 6.43 0.28
C ILE A 171 32.59 6.38 -1.20
N MET A 172 33.66 7.08 -1.56
CA MET A 172 34.16 7.10 -2.95
C MET A 172 34.51 5.70 -3.45
N LEU A 173 35.21 4.91 -2.65
CA LEU A 173 35.56 3.52 -3.00
C LEU A 173 34.31 2.64 -3.14
N SER A 174 33.29 2.83 -2.31
CA SER A 174 32.01 2.13 -2.47
C SER A 174 31.27 2.54 -3.74
N CYS A 175 31.30 3.83 -4.12
CA CYS A 175 30.74 4.29 -5.40
C CYS A 175 31.47 3.67 -6.61
N MET A 176 32.79 3.51 -6.56
CA MET A 176 33.58 2.90 -7.64
C MET A 176 33.30 1.40 -7.86
N ARG A 177 32.65 0.74 -6.90
CA ARG A 177 32.25 -0.68 -7.00
C ARG A 177 30.90 -0.87 -7.68
N LEU A 178 30.17 0.20 -7.97
CA LEU A 178 28.87 0.10 -8.61
C LEU A 178 29.02 -0.25 -10.09
N GLU A 179 28.20 -1.18 -10.55
CA GLU A 179 28.01 -1.47 -11.97
C GLU A 179 26.74 -0.75 -12.42
N ILE A 180 26.89 0.31 -13.22
CA ILE A 180 25.78 1.09 -13.74
C ILE A 180 25.86 1.02 -15.27
N ASN A 181 24.94 0.27 -15.86
CA ASN A 181 24.91 -0.06 -17.28
C ASN A 181 23.62 0.45 -17.97
N SER A 182 22.76 1.17 -17.25
CA SER A 182 21.55 1.78 -17.79
C SER A 182 21.12 3.04 -17.02
N TYR A 183 20.28 3.87 -17.65
CA TYR A 183 19.64 5.01 -16.96
C TYR A 183 18.77 4.56 -15.80
N GLU A 184 18.10 3.41 -15.90
CA GLU A 184 17.30 2.85 -14.82
C GLU A 184 18.16 2.51 -13.59
N GLU A 185 19.29 1.82 -13.79
CA GLU A 185 20.25 1.52 -12.71
C GLU A 185 20.83 2.80 -12.09
N LEU A 186 21.16 3.79 -12.93
CA LEU A 186 21.65 5.08 -12.46
C LEU A 186 20.61 5.78 -11.58
N LYS A 187 19.35 5.85 -12.03
CA LYS A 187 18.24 6.43 -11.26
C LYS A 187 18.00 5.68 -9.94
N ASN A 188 18.10 4.34 -9.95
CA ASN A 188 17.96 3.53 -8.75
C ASN A 188 19.03 3.85 -7.69
N HIS A 189 20.27 4.12 -8.12
CA HIS A 189 21.39 4.53 -7.27
C HIS A 189 21.38 6.01 -6.88
N LEU A 190 20.83 6.89 -7.72
CA LEU A 190 20.59 8.28 -7.38
C LEU A 190 19.39 8.42 -6.43
N GLY A 191 18.51 7.43 -6.39
CA GLY A 191 17.52 7.23 -5.34
C GLY A 191 16.62 8.44 -5.13
N GLY A 192 15.74 8.74 -6.09
CA GLY A 192 14.61 9.68 -5.95
C GLY A 192 14.94 10.96 -5.17
N MET A 193 16.14 11.52 -5.38
CA MET A 193 16.71 12.54 -4.51
C MET A 193 15.78 13.74 -4.32
N TYR A 194 15.55 14.06 -3.05
CA TYR A 194 15.17 15.38 -2.52
C TYR A 194 14.83 16.44 -3.57
N GLY A 195 13.55 16.47 -3.97
CA GLY A 195 12.97 17.60 -4.71
C GLY A 195 13.53 17.86 -6.11
N ILE A 196 14.55 17.12 -6.56
CA ILE A 196 15.08 17.20 -7.91
C ILE A 196 14.52 16.00 -8.66
N ASN A 197 13.72 16.28 -9.69
CA ASN A 197 13.14 15.25 -10.55
C ASN A 197 14.22 14.66 -11.48
N LEU A 198 15.21 13.97 -10.91
CA LEU A 198 16.26 13.28 -11.66
C LEU A 198 15.69 12.20 -12.58
N ASP A 199 14.49 11.69 -12.26
CA ASP A 199 13.77 10.78 -13.15
C ASP A 199 13.42 11.43 -14.50
N LYS A 200 13.29 12.76 -14.54
CA LYS A 200 13.10 13.57 -15.76
C LYS A 200 14.36 14.27 -16.23
N ALA A 201 15.50 14.05 -15.56
CA ALA A 201 16.76 14.69 -15.91
C ALA A 201 17.48 14.05 -17.09
N PHE A 202 17.13 12.80 -17.38
CA PHE A 202 17.79 12.00 -18.40
C PHE A 202 16.87 11.81 -19.60
N ASP A 203 17.38 12.16 -20.77
CA ASP A 203 16.85 11.81 -22.08
C ASP A 203 17.17 10.34 -22.38
N GLU A 204 16.22 9.47 -22.05
CA GLU A 204 16.32 8.02 -22.23
C GLU A 204 16.13 7.57 -23.68
N THR A 205 15.94 8.50 -24.63
CA THR A 205 15.89 8.14 -26.06
C THR A 205 17.27 7.80 -26.63
N LYS A 206 18.34 8.18 -25.91
CA LYS A 206 19.73 7.92 -26.29
C LYS A 206 20.25 6.63 -25.66
N GLU A 207 21.22 6.01 -26.33
CA GLU A 207 21.99 4.91 -25.74
C GLU A 207 22.66 5.39 -24.44
N PHE A 208 22.69 4.50 -23.45
CA PHE A 208 23.25 4.84 -22.14
C PHE A 208 24.79 4.88 -22.20
N SER A 209 25.36 5.99 -21.74
CA SER A 209 26.76 6.08 -21.34
C SER A 209 26.87 6.93 -20.06
N LEU A 210 27.86 6.64 -19.22
CA LEU A 210 28.08 7.44 -18.00
C LEU A 210 28.48 8.88 -18.38
N GLU A 211 29.24 9.04 -19.46
CA GLU A 211 29.66 10.32 -20.01
C GLU A 211 28.46 11.17 -20.42
N ASP A 212 27.50 10.60 -21.16
CA ASP A 212 26.29 11.31 -21.56
C ASP A 212 25.42 11.66 -20.35
N ALA A 213 25.32 10.78 -19.36
CA ALA A 213 24.61 11.06 -18.13
C ALA A 213 25.23 12.25 -17.37
N ILE A 214 26.56 12.34 -17.29
CA ILE A 214 27.28 13.48 -16.69
C ILE A 214 26.99 14.77 -17.46
N ILE A 215 27.01 14.73 -18.80
CA ILE A 215 26.69 15.89 -19.64
C ILE A 215 25.25 16.36 -19.37
N GLN A 216 24.29 15.43 -19.30
CA GLN A 216 22.89 15.77 -19.01
C GLN A 216 22.70 16.34 -17.60
N ILE A 217 23.45 15.86 -16.61
CA ILE A 217 23.45 16.45 -15.27
C ILE A 217 23.98 17.88 -15.29
N SER A 218 24.99 18.17 -16.11
CA SER A 218 25.54 19.52 -16.22
C SER A 218 24.53 20.53 -16.79
N SER A 219 23.60 20.08 -17.64
CA SER A 219 22.56 20.93 -18.24
C SER A 219 21.27 20.99 -17.41
N LEU A 220 21.13 20.17 -16.35
CA LEU A 220 19.94 20.11 -15.49
C LEU A 220 19.51 21.47 -14.94
N PHE A 221 20.46 22.28 -14.48
CA PHE A 221 20.17 23.62 -13.93
C PHE A 221 19.56 24.58 -14.95
N HIS A 222 19.68 24.28 -16.24
CA HIS A 222 19.11 25.07 -17.33
C HIS A 222 17.75 24.57 -17.81
N HIS A 223 17.27 23.44 -17.29
CA HIS A 223 16.01 22.83 -17.72
C HIS A 223 14.85 23.35 -16.86
N GLU A 224 13.78 23.88 -17.47
CA GLU A 224 12.63 24.44 -16.75
C GLU A 224 11.94 23.41 -15.83
N SER A 225 12.00 22.13 -16.19
CA SER A 225 11.46 21.03 -15.38
C SER A 225 12.15 20.85 -14.03
N TYR A 226 13.35 21.41 -13.84
CA TYR A 226 14.09 21.37 -12.56
C TYR A 226 13.31 22.06 -11.43
N PHE A 227 12.52 23.08 -11.75
CA PHE A 227 11.70 23.82 -10.78
C PHE A 227 10.27 23.26 -10.64
N VAL A 228 9.90 22.24 -11.43
CA VAL A 228 8.56 21.66 -11.42
C VAL A 228 8.45 20.72 -10.23
N LYS A 229 7.61 21.09 -9.26
CA LYS A 229 7.29 20.24 -8.10
C LYS A 229 6.74 18.89 -8.57
N PRO A 230 7.00 17.78 -7.84
CA PRO A 230 6.39 16.49 -8.12
C PRO A 230 4.86 16.63 -8.19
N VAL A 231 4.25 15.94 -9.14
CA VAL A 231 2.79 15.86 -9.24
C VAL A 231 2.32 15.08 -8.01
N GLN A 232 1.42 15.67 -7.22
CA GLN A 232 0.75 14.96 -6.15
C GLN A 232 -0.10 13.85 -6.77
N ILE A 233 0.10 12.62 -6.31
CA ILE A 233 -0.73 11.49 -6.72
C ILE A 233 -1.85 11.41 -5.69
N GLU A 234 -3.07 11.75 -6.09
CA GLU A 234 -4.25 11.48 -5.27
C GLU A 234 -4.58 9.99 -5.36
N PHE A 235 -4.60 9.32 -4.22
CA PHE A 235 -5.14 7.97 -4.11
C PHE A 235 -6.55 8.09 -3.56
N THR A 236 -7.53 7.59 -4.31
CA THR A 236 -8.95 7.69 -3.96
C THR A 236 -9.42 6.59 -3.02
N ASN A 237 -8.65 5.50 -2.88
CA ASN A 237 -8.93 4.42 -1.94
C ASN A 237 -7.65 3.69 -1.49
N LEU A 238 -7.74 2.99 -0.36
CA LEU A 238 -6.64 2.22 0.23
C LEU A 238 -6.22 1.03 -0.64
N ASP A 239 -7.18 0.38 -1.31
CA ASP A 239 -6.91 -0.79 -2.14
C ASP A 239 -5.98 -0.50 -3.32
N ASP A 240 -6.06 0.69 -3.93
CA ASP A 240 -5.14 1.11 -4.98
C ASP A 240 -3.69 1.20 -4.46
N ILE A 241 -3.51 1.66 -3.22
CA ILE A 241 -2.19 1.77 -2.58
C ILE A 241 -1.65 0.37 -2.30
N ILE A 242 -2.45 -0.47 -1.62
CA ILE A 242 -2.08 -1.86 -1.32
C ILE A 242 -1.71 -2.59 -2.62
N THR A 243 -2.48 -2.39 -3.67
CA THR A 243 -2.26 -3.02 -4.98
C THR A 243 -0.92 -2.64 -5.60
N GLN A 244 -0.48 -1.39 -5.41
CA GLN A 244 0.78 -0.90 -5.97
C GLN A 244 2.01 -1.32 -5.16
N ILE A 245 1.88 -1.48 -3.84
CA ILE A 245 3.02 -1.84 -2.97
C ILE A 245 3.16 -3.33 -2.75
N SER A 246 2.08 -4.09 -3.01
CA SER A 246 2.08 -5.54 -2.79
C SER A 246 3.15 -6.18 -3.67
N LYS A 247 4.02 -6.98 -3.06
CA LYS A 247 4.96 -7.87 -3.74
C LYS A 247 4.32 -9.21 -4.03
N THR A 248 3.34 -9.61 -3.22
CA THR A 248 2.58 -10.84 -3.47
C THR A 248 1.71 -10.67 -4.73
N PRO A 249 1.77 -11.62 -5.69
CA PRO A 249 1.01 -11.51 -6.92
C PRO A 249 -0.49 -11.35 -6.66
N ILE A 250 -1.08 -10.30 -7.22
CA ILE A 250 -2.49 -9.97 -7.01
C ILE A 250 -3.31 -10.63 -8.11
N LYS A 251 -4.21 -11.54 -7.73
CA LYS A 251 -5.18 -12.07 -8.68
C LYS A 251 -6.23 -11.00 -8.99
N TYR A 252 -6.44 -10.69 -10.26
CA TYR A 252 -7.43 -9.71 -10.70
C TYR A 252 -8.19 -10.20 -11.93
N ILE A 253 -9.35 -9.61 -12.20
CA ILE A 253 -10.16 -9.84 -13.39
C ILE A 253 -10.48 -8.52 -14.08
N GLU A 254 -10.54 -8.52 -15.41
CA GLU A 254 -10.99 -7.39 -16.21
C GLU A 254 -12.44 -7.59 -16.69
N LEU A 255 -13.32 -6.63 -16.42
CA LEU A 255 -14.70 -6.61 -16.92
C LEU A 255 -14.98 -5.25 -17.58
N LYS A 256 -15.29 -5.23 -18.89
CA LYS A 256 -15.54 -4.01 -19.68
C LYS A 256 -14.48 -2.91 -19.46
N ASN A 257 -13.20 -3.23 -19.61
CA ASN A 257 -12.09 -2.28 -19.43
C ASN A 257 -11.99 -1.67 -18.01
N LYS A 258 -12.55 -2.35 -17.01
CA LYS A 258 -12.39 -2.02 -15.59
C LYS A 258 -11.73 -3.21 -14.89
N PHE A 259 -10.86 -2.91 -13.93
CA PHE A 259 -10.09 -3.92 -13.20
C PHE A 259 -10.68 -4.17 -11.82
N TYR A 260 -10.69 -5.43 -11.40
CA TYR A 260 -11.18 -5.84 -10.09
C TYR A 260 -10.21 -6.83 -9.44
N LYS A 261 -9.73 -6.52 -8.24
CA LYS A 261 -8.94 -7.41 -7.39
C LYS A 261 -9.84 -8.50 -6.82
N ILE A 262 -9.36 -9.74 -6.83
CA ILE A 262 -10.03 -10.88 -6.20
C ILE A 262 -9.60 -10.93 -4.73
N LYS A 263 -10.55 -10.75 -3.81
CA LYS A 263 -10.31 -10.85 -2.36
C LYS A 263 -10.07 -12.30 -1.93
N SER A 264 -9.60 -12.50 -0.70
CA SER A 264 -9.37 -13.83 -0.12
C SER A 264 -10.65 -14.66 0.03
N ASP A 265 -11.80 -14.02 0.27
CA ASP A 265 -13.13 -14.64 0.27
C ASP A 265 -13.66 -14.95 -1.15
N GLY A 266 -12.94 -14.50 -2.19
CA GLY A 266 -13.30 -14.69 -3.58
C GLY A 266 -14.27 -13.66 -4.15
N THR A 267 -14.63 -12.61 -3.40
CA THR A 267 -15.38 -11.43 -3.89
C THR A 267 -14.46 -10.48 -4.67
N LEU A 268 -15.04 -9.41 -5.23
CA LEU A 268 -14.31 -8.43 -6.05
C LEU A 268 -14.25 -7.06 -5.37
N THR A 269 -13.09 -6.39 -5.46
CA THR A 269 -12.97 -4.95 -5.22
C THR A 269 -12.48 -4.27 -6.49
N LYS A 270 -13.15 -3.19 -6.89
CA LYS A 270 -12.72 -2.37 -8.02
C LYS A 270 -11.40 -1.67 -7.73
N ILE A 271 -10.48 -1.71 -8.69
CA ILE A 271 -9.19 -1.02 -8.65
C ILE A 271 -9.05 -0.11 -9.87
N HIS A 272 -8.43 1.05 -9.68
CA HIS A 272 -8.38 2.08 -10.73
C HIS A 272 -7.27 1.85 -11.75
N LYS A 273 -6.26 1.05 -11.38
CA LYS A 273 -5.12 0.71 -12.25
C LYS A 273 -4.85 -0.79 -12.21
N LYS A 274 -4.37 -1.31 -13.33
CA LYS A 274 -3.87 -2.68 -13.42
C LYS A 274 -2.71 -2.87 -12.42
N PRO A 275 -2.72 -3.92 -11.58
CA PRO A 275 -1.61 -4.20 -10.66
C PRO A 275 -0.32 -4.49 -11.44
N GLU A 276 0.81 -3.92 -11.02
CA GLU A 276 2.10 -4.17 -11.68
C GLU A 276 2.53 -5.65 -11.60
N ASN A 277 2.24 -6.31 -10.48
CA ASN A 277 2.48 -7.73 -10.25
C ASN A 277 1.20 -8.59 -10.35
N GLY A 278 0.22 -8.12 -11.13
CA GLY A 278 -1.09 -8.77 -11.23
C GLY A 278 -1.05 -10.07 -12.03
N ILE A 279 -1.77 -11.08 -11.56
CA ILE A 279 -2.12 -12.28 -12.31
C ILE A 279 -3.57 -12.13 -12.78
N GLU A 280 -3.75 -11.93 -14.09
CA GLU A 280 -5.08 -11.90 -14.67
C GLU A 280 -5.69 -13.30 -14.61
N VAL A 281 -6.89 -13.40 -14.03
CA VAL A 281 -7.67 -14.62 -13.98
C VAL A 281 -8.70 -14.56 -15.10
N ASP A 282 -8.77 -15.62 -15.91
CA ASP A 282 -9.78 -15.71 -16.96
C ASP A 282 -11.17 -15.63 -16.36
N LYS A 283 -12.04 -14.86 -17.03
CA LYS A 283 -13.42 -14.67 -16.60
C LYS A 283 -14.21 -15.97 -16.60
N GLY A 284 -13.96 -16.84 -17.57
CA GLY A 284 -14.55 -18.17 -17.64
C GLY A 284 -14.19 -19.00 -16.42
N GLU A 285 -12.89 -19.04 -16.08
CA GLU A 285 -12.38 -19.75 -14.91
C GLU A 285 -12.93 -19.18 -13.59
N TYR A 286 -12.93 -17.85 -13.42
CA TYR A 286 -13.36 -17.20 -12.19
C TYR A 286 -14.85 -17.44 -11.87
N PHE A 287 -15.71 -17.41 -12.89
CA PHE A 287 -17.16 -17.55 -12.72
C PHE A 287 -17.70 -18.98 -12.90
N ALA A 288 -16.86 -19.96 -13.27
CA ALA A 288 -17.30 -21.32 -13.60
C ALA A 288 -18.20 -21.96 -12.54
N ASP A 289 -17.85 -21.79 -11.26
CA ASP A 289 -18.55 -22.41 -10.13
C ASP A 289 -19.21 -21.40 -9.18
N LYS A 290 -19.25 -20.11 -9.55
CA LYS A 290 -19.79 -19.07 -8.65
C LYS A 290 -21.30 -18.96 -8.76
N LYS A 291 -21.94 -18.92 -7.59
CA LYS A 291 -23.36 -18.63 -7.42
C LYS A 291 -23.57 -17.16 -7.17
N LEU A 292 -24.67 -16.64 -7.69
CA LEU A 292 -25.02 -15.23 -7.60
C LEU A 292 -26.41 -15.09 -6.97
N TYR A 293 -26.61 -14.03 -6.18
CA TYR A 293 -27.74 -13.92 -5.27
C TYR A 293 -28.49 -12.60 -5.43
N LYS A 294 -29.80 -12.62 -5.17
CA LYS A 294 -30.64 -11.43 -5.23
C LYS A 294 -31.89 -11.56 -4.35
N PHE A 295 -32.28 -10.47 -3.69
CA PHE A 295 -33.59 -10.38 -3.04
C PHE A 295 -34.73 -10.13 -4.05
N VAL A 296 -35.81 -10.88 -3.88
CA VAL A 296 -37.05 -10.79 -4.64
C VAL A 296 -38.25 -10.90 -3.70
N GLU A 297 -39.44 -10.56 -4.20
CA GLU A 297 -40.69 -10.62 -3.43
C GLU A 297 -41.37 -11.98 -3.61
N LYS A 298 -41.72 -12.66 -2.51
CA LYS A 298 -42.52 -13.89 -2.58
C LYS A 298 -44.00 -13.58 -2.36
N LYS A 299 -44.85 -14.00 -3.31
CA LYS A 299 -46.31 -13.87 -3.28
C LYS A 299 -46.97 -15.15 -3.74
N ASP A 300 -47.82 -15.73 -2.89
CA ASP A 300 -48.59 -16.95 -3.22
C ASP A 300 -47.71 -18.10 -3.77
N GLY A 301 -46.50 -18.25 -3.21
CA GLY A 301 -45.53 -19.27 -3.62
C GLY A 301 -44.74 -18.96 -4.90
N ARG A 302 -44.93 -17.79 -5.50
CA ARG A 302 -44.24 -17.29 -6.71
C ARG A 302 -43.29 -16.15 -6.37
N TYR A 303 -42.30 -15.90 -7.22
CA TYR A 303 -41.21 -14.97 -6.96
C TYR A 303 -41.22 -13.82 -7.97
N PHE A 304 -41.27 -12.57 -7.51
CA PHE A 304 -41.41 -11.41 -8.37
C PHE A 304 -40.32 -10.37 -8.09
N SER A 305 -39.94 -9.61 -9.11
CA SER A 305 -39.02 -8.48 -8.93
C SER A 305 -39.69 -7.37 -8.13
N TYR A 306 -38.95 -6.79 -7.17
CA TYR A 306 -39.36 -5.57 -6.48
C TYR A 306 -39.37 -4.34 -7.39
N TYR A 307 -38.62 -4.38 -8.50
CA TYR A 307 -38.51 -3.28 -9.45
C TYR A 307 -39.59 -3.35 -10.54
N ASP A 308 -39.75 -4.52 -11.17
CA ASP A 308 -40.82 -4.81 -12.13
C ASP A 308 -41.74 -5.88 -11.56
N LYS A 309 -42.89 -5.48 -11.02
CA LYS A 309 -43.84 -6.39 -10.35
C LYS A 309 -44.42 -7.44 -11.30
N ASP A 310 -44.36 -7.22 -12.60
CA ASP A 310 -44.82 -8.16 -13.63
C ASP A 310 -43.68 -9.09 -14.11
N PHE A 311 -42.50 -9.00 -13.50
CA PHE A 311 -41.36 -9.86 -13.80
C PHE A 311 -41.29 -10.98 -12.76
N GLU A 312 -41.57 -12.22 -13.20
CA GLU A 312 -41.50 -13.41 -12.38
C GLU A 312 -40.18 -14.16 -12.55
N TYR A 313 -39.62 -14.64 -11.45
CA TYR A 313 -38.50 -15.58 -11.42
C TYR A 313 -39.02 -16.98 -11.17
N THR A 314 -38.69 -17.92 -12.05
CA THR A 314 -39.10 -19.32 -11.93
C THR A 314 -37.89 -20.19 -11.58
N ILE A 315 -37.99 -20.92 -10.48
CA ILE A 315 -36.95 -21.88 -10.07
C ILE A 315 -36.84 -23.00 -11.12
N GLY A 316 -35.60 -23.33 -11.51
CA GLY A 316 -35.26 -24.31 -12.54
C GLY A 316 -35.37 -23.78 -13.98
N ALA A 317 -35.61 -22.47 -14.16
CA ALA A 317 -35.71 -21.85 -15.48
C ALA A 317 -34.56 -20.89 -15.76
N GLU A 318 -34.17 -20.80 -17.04
CA GLU A 318 -33.35 -19.70 -17.54
C GLU A 318 -34.21 -18.43 -17.62
N ILE A 319 -33.71 -17.34 -17.05
CA ILE A 319 -34.38 -16.05 -16.98
C ILE A 319 -33.53 -15.02 -17.73
N GLN A 320 -34.21 -14.16 -18.50
CA GLN A 320 -33.63 -13.05 -19.25
C GLN A 320 -34.36 -11.75 -18.87
N PRO A 321 -33.67 -10.60 -18.79
CA PRO A 321 -34.29 -9.32 -18.46
C PRO A 321 -35.23 -8.87 -19.59
N LYS A 322 -36.31 -8.14 -19.25
CA LYS A 322 -37.17 -7.49 -20.26
C LYS A 322 -36.53 -6.25 -20.90
N ASN A 323 -35.69 -5.54 -20.13
CA ASN A 323 -35.03 -4.30 -20.54
C ASN A 323 -33.51 -4.54 -20.60
N ASP A 324 -32.76 -3.99 -19.64
CA ASP A 324 -31.29 -3.97 -19.71
C ASP A 324 -30.65 -5.23 -19.14
N TYR A 325 -30.62 -5.37 -17.81
CA TYR A 325 -29.86 -6.42 -17.12
C TYR A 325 -30.59 -6.92 -15.87
N LEU A 326 -30.28 -8.15 -15.50
CA LEU A 326 -30.54 -8.68 -14.17
C LEU A 326 -29.38 -8.29 -13.24
N TYR A 327 -29.69 -8.05 -11.98
CA TYR A 327 -28.72 -7.65 -10.96
C TYR A 327 -28.65 -8.72 -9.88
N PHE A 328 -27.50 -9.37 -9.75
CA PHE A 328 -27.20 -10.35 -8.70
C PHE A 328 -25.79 -10.11 -8.17
N GLY A 329 -25.53 -10.31 -6.87
CA GLY A 329 -24.22 -10.14 -6.24
C GLY A 329 -23.70 -11.43 -5.62
N PHE A 330 -22.62 -11.33 -4.84
CA PHE A 330 -22.11 -12.44 -4.02
C PHE A 330 -22.88 -12.56 -2.69
N ILE A 331 -22.95 -13.76 -2.13
CA ILE A 331 -23.66 -13.96 -0.85
C ILE A 331 -22.97 -13.23 0.30
N GLU A 332 -21.65 -13.07 0.22
CA GLU A 332 -20.81 -12.33 1.15
C GLU A 332 -21.24 -10.84 1.23
N ASP A 333 -21.74 -10.28 0.13
CA ASP A 333 -22.16 -8.87 0.02
C ASP A 333 -23.68 -8.69 0.25
N VAL A 334 -24.40 -9.72 0.74
CA VAL A 334 -25.87 -9.70 0.86
C VAL A 334 -26.41 -8.57 1.74
N PHE A 335 -25.59 -8.08 2.68
CA PHE A 335 -25.93 -6.93 3.53
C PHE A 335 -26.06 -5.62 2.73
N ASP A 336 -25.38 -5.49 1.60
CA ASP A 336 -25.41 -4.28 0.76
C ASP A 336 -26.46 -4.38 -0.37
N PHE A 337 -27.15 -5.52 -0.48
CA PHE A 337 -28.11 -5.73 -1.55
C PHE A 337 -29.32 -4.81 -1.45
N SER A 338 -29.75 -4.33 -2.62
CA SER A 338 -31.07 -3.71 -2.76
C SER A 338 -32.17 -4.67 -2.32
N TYR A 339 -33.19 -4.13 -1.65
CA TYR A 339 -34.37 -4.88 -1.20
C TYR A 339 -34.12 -5.96 -0.13
N LYS A 340 -32.95 -5.94 0.52
CA LYS A 340 -32.88 -6.30 1.94
C LYS A 340 -33.92 -5.44 2.70
N ASP A 341 -34.33 -5.64 3.94
CA ASP A 341 -35.32 -4.79 4.65
C ASP A 341 -36.75 -4.69 4.03
N ARG A 342 -37.02 -5.17 2.80
CA ARG A 342 -38.37 -5.20 2.23
C ARG A 342 -39.20 -6.34 2.82
N SER A 343 -40.50 -6.11 2.95
CA SER A 343 -41.47 -7.12 3.38
C SER A 343 -41.59 -8.26 2.36
N ASN A 344 -41.78 -9.49 2.85
CA ASN A 344 -41.90 -10.71 2.05
C ASN A 344 -40.68 -10.98 1.13
N ARG A 345 -39.50 -10.47 1.53
CA ARG A 345 -38.26 -10.71 0.80
C ARG A 345 -37.85 -12.17 0.95
N VAL A 346 -37.36 -12.73 -0.14
CA VAL A 346 -36.65 -14.00 -0.15
C VAL A 346 -35.41 -13.87 -1.03
N LEU A 347 -34.37 -14.63 -0.73
CA LEU A 347 -33.14 -14.62 -1.49
C LEU A 347 -33.17 -15.75 -2.53
N LEU A 348 -32.92 -15.42 -3.79
CA LEU A 348 -32.75 -16.43 -4.84
C LEU A 348 -31.28 -16.66 -5.13
N GLU A 349 -30.93 -17.92 -5.38
CA GLU A 349 -29.63 -18.34 -5.89
C GLU A 349 -29.73 -18.59 -7.40
N ALA A 350 -28.76 -18.07 -8.15
CA ALA A 350 -28.69 -18.18 -9.58
C ALA A 350 -27.31 -18.62 -10.05
N LEU A 351 -27.28 -19.27 -11.22
CA LEU A 351 -26.07 -19.57 -11.97
C LEU A 351 -26.09 -18.78 -13.28
N ALA A 352 -25.02 -18.03 -13.55
CA ALA A 352 -24.86 -17.32 -14.80
C ALA A 352 -23.67 -17.89 -15.57
N LEU A 353 -23.83 -18.08 -16.88
CA LEU A 353 -22.68 -18.37 -17.73
C LEU A 353 -21.72 -17.16 -17.69
N PRO A 354 -20.39 -17.37 -17.69
CA PRO A 354 -19.43 -16.28 -17.68
C PRO A 354 -19.66 -15.29 -18.83
N SER A 355 -20.11 -15.74 -20.01
CA SER A 355 -20.43 -14.87 -21.15
C SER A 355 -21.61 -13.91 -20.90
N SER A 356 -22.52 -14.26 -19.98
CA SER A 356 -23.70 -13.47 -19.61
C SER A 356 -23.41 -12.34 -18.63
N ILE A 357 -22.31 -12.42 -17.87
CA ILE A 357 -21.91 -11.42 -16.88
C ILE A 357 -21.24 -10.27 -17.61
N LYS A 358 -21.74 -9.05 -17.52
CA LYS A 358 -21.24 -7.92 -18.31
C LYS A 358 -20.42 -6.94 -17.51
N GLU A 359 -20.86 -6.60 -16.32
CA GLU A 359 -20.25 -5.54 -15.52
C GLU A 359 -20.52 -5.81 -14.04
N TYR A 360 -19.73 -5.17 -13.17
CA TYR A 360 -19.92 -5.18 -11.73
C TYR A 360 -19.96 -3.73 -11.25
N ASN A 361 -20.96 -3.38 -10.44
CA ASN A 361 -21.15 -2.02 -9.91
C ASN A 361 -20.86 -1.95 -8.41
N ASP A 362 -19.83 -2.67 -7.96
CA ASP A 362 -19.37 -2.78 -6.57
C ASP A 362 -20.31 -3.58 -5.63
N ILE A 363 -21.59 -3.77 -5.99
CA ILE A 363 -22.56 -4.55 -5.20
C ILE A 363 -23.17 -5.69 -6.03
N ALA A 364 -23.43 -5.46 -7.31
CA ALA A 364 -24.12 -6.40 -8.18
C ALA A 364 -23.49 -6.50 -9.57
N PHE A 365 -23.54 -7.72 -10.11
CA PHE A 365 -23.25 -8.03 -11.49
C PHE A 365 -24.45 -7.72 -12.38
N LEU A 366 -24.18 -7.10 -13.52
CA LEU A 366 -25.14 -6.92 -14.62
C LEU A 366 -25.10 -8.17 -15.48
N ILE A 367 -26.21 -8.91 -15.53
CA ILE A 367 -26.30 -10.24 -16.14
C ILE A 367 -27.38 -10.26 -17.22
N GLU A 368 -27.05 -10.76 -18.41
CA GLU A 368 -27.99 -10.91 -19.53
C GLU A 368 -28.89 -12.15 -19.40
N LYS A 369 -28.40 -13.21 -18.78
CA LYS A 369 -29.15 -14.44 -18.54
C LYS A 369 -28.56 -15.27 -17.41
N CYS A 370 -29.43 -15.90 -16.63
CA CYS A 370 -29.05 -16.81 -15.56
C CYS A 370 -30.14 -17.88 -15.36
N GLU A 371 -29.76 -19.02 -14.81
CA GLU A 371 -30.68 -20.04 -14.32
C GLU A 371 -30.93 -19.83 -12.83
N ILE A 372 -32.20 -19.78 -12.41
CA ILE A 372 -32.56 -19.71 -10.99
C ILE A 372 -32.55 -21.13 -10.42
N LEU A 373 -31.73 -21.37 -9.41
CA LEU A 373 -31.53 -22.72 -8.86
C LEU A 373 -32.50 -23.03 -7.73
N ARG A 374 -32.67 -22.09 -6.79
CA ARG A 374 -33.48 -22.30 -5.58
C ARG A 374 -33.73 -20.98 -4.84
N GLU A 375 -34.69 -21.04 -3.92
CA GLU A 375 -34.80 -20.12 -2.80
C GLU A 375 -33.77 -20.51 -1.73
N VAL A 376 -33.02 -19.53 -1.22
CA VAL A 376 -32.02 -19.73 -0.18
C VAL A 376 -32.67 -19.54 1.20
N PRO A 377 -32.60 -20.55 2.09
CA PRO A 377 -33.05 -20.42 3.47
C PRO A 377 -32.37 -19.28 4.21
N GLU A 378 -33.11 -18.56 5.06
CA GLU A 378 -32.58 -17.41 5.81
C GLU A 378 -31.35 -17.75 6.66
N GLU A 379 -31.34 -18.94 7.27
CA GLU A 379 -30.21 -19.43 8.09
C GLU A 379 -28.88 -19.51 7.31
N GLU A 380 -28.89 -19.67 5.98
CA GLU A 380 -27.68 -19.75 5.17
C GLU A 380 -27.00 -18.38 4.96
N TYR A 381 -27.78 -17.29 4.96
CA TYR A 381 -27.26 -15.95 4.68
C TYR A 381 -27.32 -14.99 5.88
N LYS A 382 -28.04 -15.35 6.94
CA LYS A 382 -28.21 -14.51 8.14
C LYS A 382 -26.88 -14.09 8.78
N ARG A 383 -25.89 -14.98 8.84
CA ARG A 383 -24.55 -14.69 9.38
C ARG A 383 -23.88 -13.48 8.70
N PHE A 384 -24.05 -13.34 7.37
CA PHE A 384 -23.42 -12.25 6.62
C PHE A 384 -24.09 -10.90 6.90
N ILE A 385 -25.36 -10.92 7.31
CA ILE A 385 -26.09 -9.73 7.76
C ILE A 385 -25.64 -9.36 9.18
N GLU A 386 -25.63 -10.33 10.10
CA GLU A 386 -25.28 -10.11 11.52
C GLU A 386 -23.82 -9.67 11.71
N ASP A 387 -22.86 -10.32 11.03
CA ASP A 387 -21.44 -9.95 11.10
C ASP A 387 -21.20 -8.51 10.62
N SER A 388 -21.98 -8.06 9.63
CA SER A 388 -21.90 -6.70 9.10
C SER A 388 -22.51 -5.68 10.07
N GLU A 389 -23.63 -5.99 10.73
CA GLU A 389 -24.26 -5.12 11.73
C GLU A 389 -23.38 -4.89 12.96
N ILE A 390 -22.60 -5.90 13.38
CA ILE A 390 -21.64 -5.78 14.48
C ILE A 390 -20.51 -4.81 14.13
N ASN A 391 -20.03 -4.84 12.88
CA ASN A 391 -18.93 -3.98 12.43
C ASN A 391 -19.36 -2.51 12.22
N TRP A 392 -20.64 -2.26 11.93
CA TRP A 392 -21.18 -0.89 11.75
C TRP A 392 -21.87 -0.31 13.00
N GLY A 393 -22.10 -1.12 14.04
CA GLY A 393 -22.78 -0.75 15.29
C GLY A 393 -21.86 -0.41 16.47
N GLY A 394 -20.55 -0.25 16.24
CA GLY A 394 -19.51 0.01 17.26
C GLY A 394 -19.13 1.47 17.43
#